data_AF-A0A956ZB97-F1
#
_entry.id   AF-A0A956ZB97-F1
#
_cell.length_a   1.000
_cell.length_b   1.000
_cell.length_c   1.000
_cell.angle_alpha   90.00
_cell.angle_beta   90.00
_cell.angle_gamma   90.00
#
_symmetry.space_group_name_H-M   'P 1'
#
loop_
_entity.id
_entity.type
_entity.pdbx_description
1 polymer ?
#
loop_
_entity_poly.entity_id
_entity_poly.type
_entity_poly.pdbx_seq_one_letter_code
_entity_poly.pdbx_strand_id
1 'polypeptide(L)'
;MRKNPVQTCDLFLTATVQEEVGLRGAHIITPVIEPDFAIALEGTVAMDVPGVSEHKTLANCGKGPEVRLSDRFLVAHRPFSDFIMDTARKNDIPYQITVKKAGSTNATAMQVSGKGTRAASVSVPVRYLHSPSCLAYKTDITHTINLLHAVIEDIGTFGLD
;
A
#
# COMPACT_ATOMS: atom_id res chain seq x y z
N MET A 1 -28.24 -6.95 -8.85
CA MET A 1 -27.35 -6.05 -9.61
C MET A 1 -26.38 -5.42 -8.61
N ARG A 2 -25.06 -5.55 -8.80
CA ARG A 2 -24.12 -4.72 -8.03
C ARG A 2 -24.38 -3.28 -8.43
N LYS A 3 -24.79 -2.42 -7.50
CA LYS A 3 -24.86 -0.97 -7.76
C LYS A 3 -23.41 -0.55 -8.02
N ASN A 4 -23.17 0.09 -9.17
CA ASN A 4 -21.88 0.76 -9.36
C ASN A 4 -21.90 1.99 -8.43
N PRO A 5 -20.98 2.07 -7.45
CA PRO A 5 -20.90 3.25 -6.60
C PRO A 5 -20.62 4.48 -7.46
N VAL A 6 -21.17 5.63 -7.05
CA VAL A 6 -20.85 6.92 -7.68
C VAL A 6 -19.37 7.19 -7.38
N GLN A 7 -18.53 7.25 -8.40
CA GLN A 7 -17.12 7.57 -8.22
C GLN A 7 -16.99 9.04 -7.81
N THR A 8 -16.40 9.28 -6.65
CA THR A 8 -16.14 10.63 -6.13
C THR A 8 -14.77 11.18 -6.55
N CYS A 9 -13.99 10.40 -7.31
CA CYS A 9 -12.68 10.77 -7.81
C CYS A 9 -12.42 10.17 -9.21
N ASP A 10 -11.48 10.76 -9.94
CA ASP A 10 -10.92 10.13 -11.14
C ASP A 10 -9.96 9.00 -10.73
N LEU A 11 -10.30 7.76 -11.05
CA LEU A 11 -9.53 6.57 -10.66
C LEU A 11 -8.58 6.14 -11.79
N PHE A 12 -7.28 6.15 -11.51
CA PHE A 12 -6.24 5.63 -12.39
C PHE A 12 -5.66 4.33 -11.82
N LEU A 13 -5.67 3.26 -12.61
CA LEU A 13 -5.03 1.98 -12.26
C LEU A 13 -3.79 1.79 -13.14
N THR A 14 -2.63 1.62 -12.52
CA THR A 14 -1.35 1.49 -13.25
C THR A 14 -0.62 0.22 -12.82
N ALA A 15 -0.04 -0.47 -13.80
CA ALA A 15 0.88 -1.59 -13.59
C ALA A 15 2.27 -1.16 -14.08
N THR A 16 3.07 -0.60 -13.18
CA THR A 16 4.40 -0.07 -13.52
C THR A 16 5.41 -1.19 -13.73
N VAL A 17 6.41 -0.95 -14.56
CA VAL A 17 7.54 -1.87 -14.78
C VAL A 17 8.80 -1.40 -14.06
N GLN A 18 9.75 -2.32 -13.86
CA GLN A 18 11.10 -2.01 -13.36
C GLN A 18 11.12 -1.39 -11.95
N GLU A 19 10.25 -1.85 -11.05
CA GLU A 19 10.28 -1.49 -9.61
C GLU A 19 11.61 -1.94 -8.99
N GLU A 20 11.93 -3.23 -9.13
CA GLU A 20 13.11 -3.91 -8.54
C GLU A 20 14.48 -3.37 -9.00
N VAL A 21 14.50 -2.53 -10.04
CA VAL A 21 15.72 -1.92 -10.61
C VAL A 21 15.68 -0.39 -10.53
N GLY A 22 14.90 0.16 -9.60
CA GLY A 22 14.89 1.57 -9.25
C GLY A 22 13.62 2.32 -9.63
N LEU A 23 12.45 1.70 -9.47
CA LEU A 23 11.14 2.38 -9.52
C LEU A 23 10.86 3.13 -10.84
N ARG A 24 11.48 2.71 -11.95
CA ARG A 24 11.57 3.52 -13.17
C ARG A 24 10.19 3.81 -13.78
N GLY A 25 9.29 2.82 -13.78
CA GLY A 25 7.93 3.04 -14.25
C GLY A 25 7.16 4.05 -13.39
N ALA A 26 7.32 4.00 -12.06
CA ALA A 26 6.66 4.91 -11.14
C ALA A 26 7.18 6.36 -11.29
N HIS A 27 8.49 6.54 -11.51
CA HIS A 27 9.08 7.86 -11.79
C HIS A 27 8.51 8.52 -13.04
N ILE A 28 8.14 7.74 -14.06
CA ILE A 28 7.60 8.28 -15.31
C ILE A 28 6.09 8.51 -15.21
N ILE A 29 5.33 7.56 -14.63
CA ILE A 29 3.86 7.65 -14.66
C ILE A 29 3.32 8.71 -13.69
N THR A 30 3.98 8.93 -12.56
CA THR A 30 3.53 9.90 -11.54
C THR A 30 3.39 11.32 -12.11
N PRO A 31 4.41 11.92 -12.76
CA PRO A 31 4.28 13.26 -13.34
C PRO A 31 3.36 13.33 -14.57
N VAL A 32 3.00 12.20 -15.18
CA VAL A 32 2.05 12.15 -16.31
C VAL A 32 0.61 12.24 -15.80
N ILE A 33 0.29 11.56 -14.70
CA ILE A 33 -1.05 11.55 -14.11
C ILE A 33 -1.24 12.76 -13.17
N GLU A 34 -0.19 13.22 -12.51
CA GLU A 34 -0.23 14.24 -11.44
C GLU A 34 -1.32 13.98 -10.37
N PRO A 35 -1.34 12.79 -9.73
CA PRO A 35 -2.43 12.45 -8.81
C PRO A 35 -2.31 13.23 -7.49
N ASP A 36 -3.47 13.65 -6.94
CA ASP A 36 -3.56 14.26 -5.60
C ASP A 36 -3.12 13.28 -4.50
N PHE A 37 -3.50 12.01 -4.66
CA PHE A 37 -3.20 10.90 -3.76
C PHE A 37 -2.83 9.66 -4.56
N ALA A 38 -1.87 8.87 -4.07
CA ALA A 38 -1.51 7.60 -4.71
C ALA A 38 -1.21 6.53 -3.67
N ILE A 39 -1.65 5.31 -3.95
CA ILE A 39 -1.37 4.13 -3.14
C ILE A 39 -0.52 3.17 -3.97
N ALA A 40 0.66 2.83 -3.48
CA ALA A 40 1.42 1.69 -3.99
C ALA A 40 0.80 0.39 -3.43
N LEU A 41 0.17 -0.39 -4.31
CA LEU A 41 -0.34 -1.72 -4.03
C LEU A 41 0.69 -2.76 -4.45
N GLU A 42 1.19 -3.53 -3.48
CA GLU A 42 2.25 -4.52 -3.72
C GLU A 42 2.29 -5.66 -2.68
N GLY A 43 3.32 -6.50 -2.74
CA GLY A 43 3.62 -7.48 -1.71
C GLY A 43 4.66 -6.95 -0.72
N THR A 44 4.59 -7.39 0.54
CA THR A 44 5.56 -7.00 1.57
C THR A 44 6.20 -8.22 2.22
N VAL A 45 7.48 -8.15 2.55
CA VAL A 45 8.15 -9.24 3.25
C VAL A 45 7.53 -9.40 4.65
N ALA A 46 6.98 -10.58 4.95
CA ALA A 46 6.44 -10.87 6.27
C ALA A 46 7.55 -11.10 7.32
N MET A 47 8.51 -11.99 7.04
CA MET A 47 9.54 -12.43 7.99
C MET A 47 8.98 -13.11 9.26
N ASP A 48 7.78 -13.68 9.19
CA ASP A 48 7.10 -14.42 10.26
C ASP A 48 7.34 -15.94 10.16
N VAL A 49 8.61 -16.33 10.04
CA VAL A 49 9.04 -17.72 9.85
C VAL A 49 9.85 -18.22 11.05
N PRO A 50 9.85 -19.55 11.32
CA PRO A 50 10.61 -20.12 12.44
C PRO A 50 12.09 -19.70 12.41
N GLY A 51 12.63 -19.36 13.59
CA GLY A 51 14.03 -18.92 13.75
C GLY A 51 14.27 -17.43 13.53
N VAL A 52 13.28 -16.65 13.07
CA VAL A 52 13.35 -15.19 13.04
C VAL A 52 12.85 -14.63 14.38
N SER A 53 13.64 -13.75 14.99
CA SER A 53 13.25 -13.03 16.20
C SER A 53 12.14 -12.03 15.92
N GLU A 54 11.18 -11.88 16.84
CA GLU A 54 10.00 -11.02 16.68
C GLU A 54 10.31 -9.59 16.22
N HIS A 55 11.35 -8.94 16.77
CA HIS A 55 11.75 -7.59 16.36
C HIS A 55 12.28 -7.48 14.91
N LYS A 56 12.46 -8.60 14.21
CA LYS A 56 12.82 -8.68 12.78
C LYS A 56 11.63 -9.10 11.91
N THR A 57 10.51 -9.50 12.50
CA THR A 57 9.26 -9.71 11.79
C THR A 57 8.71 -8.35 11.36
N LEU A 58 8.36 -8.23 10.09
CA LEU A 58 7.91 -6.96 9.48
C LEU A 58 6.39 -6.93 9.29
N ALA A 59 5.79 -8.09 9.04
CA ALA A 59 4.36 -8.33 9.00
C ALA A 59 4.10 -9.82 9.24
N ASN A 60 2.88 -10.18 9.62
CA ASN A 60 2.47 -11.57 9.77
C ASN A 60 1.46 -11.95 8.68
N CYS A 61 1.67 -13.09 8.04
CA CYS A 61 0.66 -13.65 7.16
C CYS A 61 -0.57 -14.08 7.96
N GLY A 62 -1.76 -13.86 7.41
CA GLY A 62 -3.05 -14.12 8.05
C GLY A 62 -3.50 -13.03 9.03
N LYS A 63 -2.83 -11.87 9.05
CA LYS A 63 -3.14 -10.72 9.92
C LYS A 63 -3.60 -9.48 9.13
N GLY A 64 -3.90 -9.63 7.83
CA GLY A 64 -4.40 -8.56 6.98
C GLY A 64 -3.31 -7.70 6.33
N PRO A 65 -3.69 -6.74 5.47
CA PRO A 65 -2.79 -5.82 4.76
C PRO A 65 -1.82 -5.08 5.70
N GLU A 66 -0.62 -4.85 5.20
CA GLU A 66 0.34 -3.90 5.76
C GLU A 66 0.02 -2.49 5.26
N VAL A 67 -0.07 -1.53 6.18
CA VAL A 67 -0.03 -0.09 5.90
C VAL A 67 1.35 0.43 6.29
N ARG A 68 2.13 0.87 5.30
CA ARG A 68 3.50 1.35 5.53
C ARG A 68 3.51 2.81 5.97
N LEU A 69 4.13 3.09 7.10
CA LEU A 69 4.37 4.48 7.54
C LEU A 69 5.71 5.02 7.04
N SER A 70 6.74 4.18 7.00
CA SER A 70 8.03 4.54 6.42
C SER A 70 8.88 3.33 6.02
N ASP A 71 9.80 3.57 5.10
CA ASP A 71 10.95 2.70 4.83
C ASP A 71 12.22 3.54 4.63
N ARG A 72 13.22 3.01 3.90
CA ARG A 72 14.48 3.73 3.68
C ARG A 72 14.28 5.05 2.93
N PHE A 73 13.27 5.14 2.08
CA PHE A 73 13.07 6.28 1.20
C PHE A 73 11.65 6.85 1.24
N LEU A 74 10.65 6.07 1.67
CA LEU A 74 9.29 6.55 1.92
C LEU A 74 9.14 7.12 3.32
N VAL A 75 8.57 8.32 3.41
CA VAL A 75 7.89 8.82 4.62
C VAL A 75 6.46 9.10 4.21
N ALA A 76 5.54 8.20 4.55
CA ALA A 76 4.17 8.26 4.06
C ALA A 76 3.45 9.53 4.53
N HIS A 77 2.55 10.05 3.70
CA HIS A 77 1.76 11.24 4.06
C HIS A 77 0.83 10.90 5.22
N ARG A 78 1.17 11.38 6.43
CA ARG A 78 0.55 10.94 7.68
C ARG A 78 -0.98 11.03 7.70
N PRO A 79 -1.62 12.16 7.34
CA PRO A 79 -3.08 12.23 7.29
C PRO A 79 -3.71 11.21 6.34
N PHE A 80 -3.02 10.86 5.25
CA PHE A 80 -3.53 9.90 4.28
C PHE A 80 -3.39 8.45 4.78
N SER A 81 -2.28 8.13 5.44
CA SER A 81 -2.14 6.86 6.14
C SER A 81 -3.16 6.70 7.26
N ASP A 82 -3.42 7.76 8.03
CA ASP A 82 -4.43 7.75 9.10
C ASP A 82 -5.83 7.53 8.52
N PHE A 83 -6.18 8.20 7.41
CA PHE A 83 -7.43 7.96 6.68
C PHE A 83 -7.59 6.49 6.27
N ILE A 84 -6.57 5.88 5.65
CA ILE A 84 -6.60 4.45 5.27
C ILE A 84 -6.84 3.56 6.50
N MET A 85 -6.14 3.83 7.60
CA MET A 85 -6.29 3.06 8.84
C MET A 85 -7.66 3.27 9.51
N ASP A 86 -8.22 4.48 9.45
CA ASP A 86 -9.57 4.77 9.92
C ASP A 86 -10.63 4.07 9.09
N THR A 87 -10.49 4.04 7.77
CA THR A 87 -11.36 3.27 6.88
C THR A 87 -11.29 1.78 7.20
N ALA A 88 -10.11 1.23 7.48
CA ALA A 88 -9.96 -0.16 7.91
C ALA A 88 -10.71 -0.42 9.23
N ARG A 89 -10.53 0.46 10.23
CA ARG A 89 -11.22 0.37 11.53
C ARG A 89 -12.74 0.44 11.40
N LYS A 90 -13.26 1.39 10.62
CA LYS A 90 -14.71 1.59 10.40
C LYS A 90 -15.39 0.38 9.75
N ASN A 91 -14.64 -0.37 8.93
CA ASN A 91 -15.15 -1.51 8.18
C ASN A 91 -14.76 -2.87 8.81
N ASP A 92 -14.23 -2.87 10.04
CA ASP A 92 -13.76 -4.08 10.74
C ASP A 92 -12.76 -4.92 9.92
N ILE A 93 -11.89 -4.26 9.15
CA ILE A 93 -10.86 -4.90 8.33
C ILE A 93 -9.56 -4.99 9.13
N PRO A 94 -9.00 -6.18 9.37
CA PRO A 94 -7.71 -6.31 10.05
C PRO A 94 -6.62 -5.71 9.18
N TYR A 95 -5.68 -5.00 9.81
CA TYR A 95 -4.51 -4.45 9.15
C TYR A 95 -3.33 -4.40 10.12
N GLN A 96 -2.15 -4.21 9.57
CA GLN A 96 -0.89 -4.14 10.30
C GLN A 96 -0.19 -2.83 9.96
N ILE A 97 0.53 -2.27 10.93
CA ILE A 97 1.33 -1.07 10.72
C ILE A 97 2.79 -1.48 10.68
N THR A 98 3.52 -1.00 9.66
CA THR A 98 4.94 -1.33 9.52
C THR A 98 5.78 -0.07 9.30
N VAL A 99 6.94 -0.09 9.97
CA VAL A 99 8.05 0.85 9.79
C VAL A 99 9.28 0.02 9.44
N LYS A 100 9.84 0.23 8.25
CA LYS A 100 11.00 -0.52 7.77
C LYS A 100 12.26 0.34 7.80
N LYS A 101 13.41 -0.32 7.95
CA LYS A 101 14.73 0.33 7.79
C LYS A 101 15.29 0.22 6.37
N ALA A 102 14.73 -0.69 5.57
CA ALA A 102 15.25 -1.06 4.25
C ALA A 102 14.10 -1.38 3.29
N GLY A 103 14.45 -1.45 2.00
CA GLY A 103 13.49 -1.55 0.91
C GLY A 103 12.94 -0.18 0.51
N SER A 104 12.23 -0.18 -0.60
CA SER A 104 11.44 0.92 -1.14
C SER A 104 10.17 0.34 -1.74
N THR A 105 9.32 1.23 -2.24
CA THR A 105 8.12 0.89 -3.00
C THR A 105 7.95 1.90 -4.11
N ASN A 106 7.00 1.67 -5.00
CA ASN A 106 6.57 2.72 -5.92
C ASN A 106 6.14 4.02 -5.22
N ALA A 107 5.62 3.95 -3.98
CA ALA A 107 5.25 5.14 -3.21
C ALA A 107 6.46 6.05 -2.94
N THR A 108 7.67 5.50 -2.87
CA THR A 108 8.91 6.27 -2.79
C THR A 108 9.06 7.21 -3.98
N ALA A 109 8.87 6.71 -5.20
CA ALA A 109 8.95 7.52 -6.41
C ALA A 109 7.77 8.49 -6.50
N MET A 110 6.56 8.06 -6.15
CA MET A 110 5.34 8.87 -6.21
C MET A 110 5.43 10.12 -5.34
N GLN A 111 5.97 10.02 -4.11
CA GLN A 111 6.02 11.16 -3.19
C GLN A 111 6.98 12.28 -3.66
N VAL A 112 8.01 11.96 -4.46
CA VAL A 112 9.09 12.90 -4.84
C VAL A 112 9.17 13.21 -6.34
N SER A 113 8.34 12.59 -7.18
CA SER A 113 8.33 12.84 -8.62
C SER A 113 7.29 13.90 -8.98
N GLY A 114 7.54 14.67 -10.04
CA GLY A 114 6.63 15.73 -10.50
C GLY A 114 6.41 16.81 -9.43
N LYS A 115 5.15 17.13 -9.15
CA LYS A 115 4.76 18.08 -8.09
C LYS A 115 4.76 17.45 -6.68
N GLY A 116 5.08 16.17 -6.58
CA GLY A 116 4.92 15.37 -5.37
C GLY A 116 3.46 14.98 -5.14
N THR A 117 3.24 13.72 -4.76
CA THR A 117 1.91 13.18 -4.47
C THR A 117 1.81 12.79 -3.00
N ARG A 118 0.61 12.91 -2.40
CA ARG A 118 0.32 12.34 -1.09
C ARG A 118 0.31 10.81 -1.21
N ALA A 119 1.47 10.20 -0.99
CA ALA A 119 1.70 8.79 -1.25
C ALA A 119 1.55 7.92 0.01
N ALA A 120 0.99 6.73 -0.15
CA ALA A 120 0.95 5.67 0.86
C ALA A 120 1.25 4.31 0.20
N SER A 121 1.52 3.29 1.01
CA SER A 121 1.64 1.91 0.54
C SER A 121 0.72 1.00 1.35
N VAL A 122 -0.01 0.15 0.63
CA VAL A 122 -0.84 -0.92 1.19
C VAL A 122 -0.38 -2.22 0.56
N SER A 123 0.10 -3.16 1.36
CA SER A 123 0.76 -4.36 0.85
C SER A 123 0.19 -5.64 1.40
N VAL A 124 0.16 -6.71 0.60
CA VAL A 124 -0.16 -8.06 1.05
C VAL A 124 1.08 -8.68 1.70
N PRO A 125 1.01 -9.23 2.93
CA PRO A 125 2.14 -9.96 3.53
C PRO A 125 2.48 -11.23 2.75
N VAL A 126 3.76 -11.40 2.42
CA VAL A 126 4.31 -12.50 1.61
C VAL A 126 5.51 -13.12 2.32
N ARG A 127 5.53 -14.45 2.37
CA ARG A 127 6.71 -15.25 2.74
C ARG A 127 7.53 -15.61 1.51
N TYR A 128 8.85 -15.63 1.70
CA TYR A 128 9.83 -15.93 0.65
C TYR A 128 9.78 -14.92 -0.51
N LEU A 129 9.50 -13.64 -0.23
CA LEU A 129 9.54 -12.59 -1.24
C LEU A 129 10.91 -12.60 -1.96
N HIS A 130 10.91 -12.41 -3.28
CA HIS A 130 12.06 -12.54 -4.21
C HIS A 130 12.58 -13.97 -4.44
N SER A 131 11.93 -15.00 -3.88
CA SER A 131 12.14 -16.40 -4.27
C SER A 131 11.41 -16.72 -5.59
N PRO A 132 11.84 -17.74 -6.36
CA PRO A 132 11.07 -18.31 -7.47
C PRO A 132 9.67 -18.79 -7.07
N SER A 133 9.43 -19.03 -5.78
CA SER A 133 8.11 -19.37 -5.23
C SER A 133 7.88 -18.64 -3.92
N CYS A 134 6.77 -17.93 -3.88
CA CYS A 134 6.32 -17.11 -2.74
C CYS A 134 5.02 -17.68 -2.15
N LEU A 135 4.70 -17.30 -0.92
CA LEU A 135 3.45 -17.70 -0.25
C LEU A 135 2.75 -16.47 0.31
N ALA A 136 1.46 -16.35 0.01
CA ALA A 136 0.55 -15.37 0.60
C ALA A 136 -0.74 -16.05 1.06
N TYR A 137 -1.41 -15.49 2.05
CA TYR A 137 -2.69 -16.00 2.52
C TYR A 137 -3.81 -15.41 1.66
N LYS A 138 -4.74 -16.26 1.20
CA LYS A 138 -5.92 -15.80 0.44
C LYS A 138 -6.74 -14.77 1.23
N THR A 139 -6.82 -14.94 2.56
CA THR A 139 -7.51 -14.00 3.45
C THR A 139 -6.85 -12.62 3.44
N ASP A 140 -5.52 -12.53 3.45
CA ASP A 140 -4.82 -11.25 3.39
C ASP A 140 -5.11 -10.54 2.06
N ILE A 141 -5.11 -11.27 0.95
CA ILE A 141 -5.48 -10.72 -0.37
C ILE A 141 -6.91 -10.18 -0.34
N THR A 142 -7.86 -10.94 0.20
CA THR A 142 -9.26 -10.49 0.35
C THR A 142 -9.38 -9.26 1.23
N HIS A 143 -8.69 -9.21 2.38
CA HIS A 143 -8.70 -8.04 3.26
C HIS A 143 -8.08 -6.81 2.58
N THR A 144 -7.00 -6.98 1.80
CA THR A 144 -6.42 -5.88 1.01
C THR A 144 -7.40 -5.35 -0.03
N ILE A 145 -8.09 -6.24 -0.76
CA ILE A 145 -9.12 -5.82 -1.74
C ILE A 145 -10.23 -5.04 -1.04
N ASN A 146 -10.74 -5.56 0.08
CA ASN A 146 -11.81 -4.90 0.83
C ASN A 146 -11.36 -3.53 1.36
N LEU A 147 -10.12 -3.41 1.85
CA LEU A 147 -9.58 -2.16 2.36
C LEU A 147 -9.48 -1.12 1.23
N LEU A 148 -8.89 -1.50 0.09
CA LEU A 148 -8.77 -0.58 -1.04
C LEU A 148 -10.13 -0.18 -1.61
N HIS A 149 -11.09 -1.11 -1.67
CA HIS A 149 -12.45 -0.79 -2.09
C HIS A 149 -13.09 0.25 -1.18
N ALA A 150 -13.05 0.05 0.14
CA ALA A 150 -13.60 0.99 1.11
C ALA A 150 -12.89 2.35 1.05
N VAL A 151 -11.55 2.36 0.88
CA VAL A 151 -10.78 3.60 0.72
C VAL A 151 -11.21 4.36 -0.53
N ILE A 152 -11.43 3.68 -1.65
CA ILE A 152 -11.91 4.31 -2.90
C ILE A 152 -13.33 4.86 -2.74
N GLU A 153 -14.22 4.15 -2.02
CA GLU A 153 -15.58 4.64 -1.75
C GLU A 153 -15.59 5.88 -0.85
N ASP A 154 -14.69 5.94 0.14
CA ASP A 154 -14.64 7.03 1.13
C ASP A 154 -13.74 8.20 0.70
N ILE A 155 -12.93 8.06 -0.36
CA ILE A 155 -11.85 9.02 -0.70
C ILE A 155 -12.34 10.45 -0.89
N GLY A 156 -13.58 10.63 -1.37
CA GLY A 156 -14.19 11.96 -1.54
C GLY A 156 -14.39 12.72 -0.23
N THR A 157 -14.29 12.04 0.93
CA THR A 157 -14.37 12.66 2.26
C THR A 157 -13.00 13.11 2.79
N PHE A 158 -11.90 12.69 2.16
CA PHE A 158 -10.56 12.99 2.62
C PHE A 158 -10.13 14.41 2.20
N GLY A 159 -9.82 15.27 3.18
CA GLY A 159 -9.41 16.65 2.93
C GLY A 159 -10.56 17.65 2.74
N LEU A 160 -11.78 17.29 3.15
CA LEU A 160 -12.93 18.21 3.26
C LEU A 160 -12.94 19.01 4.59
N ASP A 161 -11.75 19.32 5.13
CA ASP A 161 -11.61 20.21 6.30
C ASP A 161 -11.67 21.69 5.86
#